data_AF-A0A2N1I483-F1
#
_entry.id   AF-A0A2N1I483-F1
#
_cell.length_a   1.000
_cell.length_b   1.000
_cell.length_c   1.000
_cell.angle_alpha   90.00
_cell.angle_beta   90.00
_cell.angle_gamma   90.00
#
_symmetry.space_group_name_H-M   'P 1'
#
loop_
_entity.id
_entity.type
_entity.pdbx_description
1 polymer ?
#
loop_
_entity_poly.entity_id
_entity_poly.type
_entity_poly.pdbx_seq_one_letter_code
_entity_poly.pdbx_strand_id
1 'polypeptide(L)' 'MDRYDEYKVLYVTEGGCGTLLLGSSGLPLKRLEATLNQEAADGWQLVFQVIEQKRFWLFWSREAIIITLGRSRG' A
#
# COMPACT_ATOMS: atom_id res chain seq x y z
N MET A 1 5.33 -23.70 0.11
CA MET A 1 5.85 -22.32 0.02
C MET A 1 5.66 -21.93 -1.42
N ASP A 2 4.75 -21.00 -1.68
CA ASP A 2 4.38 -20.65 -3.06
C ASP A 2 5.62 -20.11 -3.80
N ARG A 3 5.84 -20.61 -5.02
CA ARG A 3 6.93 -20.18 -5.87
C ARG A 3 6.39 -19.12 -6.80
N TYR A 4 6.87 -17.89 -6.65
CA TYR A 4 6.53 -16.78 -7.53
C TYR A 4 7.63 -16.61 -8.58
N ASP A 5 7.22 -16.38 -9.82
CA ASP A 5 8.12 -16.12 -10.95
C ASP A 5 8.31 -14.62 -11.16
N GLU A 6 7.32 -13.82 -10.73
CA GLU A 6 7.30 -12.37 -10.86
C GLU A 6 6.95 -11.73 -9.53
N TYR A 7 7.58 -10.58 -9.25
CA TYR A 7 7.30 -9.76 -8.07
C TYR A 7 7.05 -8.32 -8.48
N LYS A 8 6.17 -7.67 -7.74
CA LYS A 8 6.02 -6.21 -7.79
C LYS A 8 5.78 -5.63 -6.42
N VAL A 9 6.18 -4.38 -6.26
CA VAL A 9 6.05 -3.64 -5.01
C VAL A 9 5.13 -2.44 -5.23
N LEU A 10 4.07 -2.37 -4.43
CA LEU A 10 3.19 -1.21 -4.36
C LEU A 10 3.63 -0.36 -3.16
N TYR A 11 3.82 0.95 -3.40
CA TYR A 11 4.09 1.93 -2.37
C TYR A 11 2.92 2.90 -2.26
N VAL A 12 2.13 2.76 -1.19
CA VAL A 12 0.94 3.57 -0.96
C VAL A 12 1.22 4.53 0.17
N THR A 13 1.34 5.82 -0.13
CA THR A 13 1.46 6.86 0.90
C THR A 13 0.16 7.58 1.10
N GLU A 14 -0.07 8.04 2.31
CA GLU A 14 -1.00 9.12 2.58
C GLU A 14 -0.69 10.34 1.69
N GLY A 15 -1.67 10.77 0.90
CA GLY A 15 -1.53 11.85 -0.06
C GLY A 15 -1.33 13.19 0.65
N GLY A 16 -0.12 13.74 0.54
CA GLY A 16 0.10 15.16 0.82
C GLY A 16 -0.71 16.01 -0.16
N CYS A 17 -1.33 17.08 0.36
CA CYS A 17 -2.11 18.09 -0.37
C CYS A 17 -3.64 17.87 -0.51
N GLY A 18 -4.28 17.19 0.45
CA GLY A 18 -5.75 17.21 0.63
C GLY A 18 -6.24 17.52 2.06
N THR A 19 -5.38 17.30 3.06
CA THR A 19 -5.76 17.30 4.49
C THR A 19 -5.08 18.39 5.32
N LEU A 20 -4.53 19.42 4.67
CA LEU A 20 -3.97 20.57 5.38
C LEU A 20 -5.04 21.47 6.04
N LEU A 21 -6.34 21.13 5.96
CA LEU A 21 -7.38 21.97 6.54
C LEU A 21 -8.25 21.32 7.62
N LEU A 22 -8.67 20.05 7.56
CA LEU A 22 -9.61 19.53 8.57
C LEU A 22 -9.53 18.00 8.70
N GLY A 23 -8.89 17.51 9.77
CA GLY A 23 -9.24 16.27 10.49
C GLY A 23 -9.15 14.93 9.75
N SER A 24 -8.28 14.04 10.27
CA SER A 24 -8.08 12.61 9.94
C SER A 24 -7.61 12.26 8.53
N SER A 25 -6.32 12.47 8.31
CA SER A 25 -5.58 11.99 7.15
C SER A 25 -5.13 10.53 7.35
N GLY A 26 -6.09 9.61 7.38
CA GLY A 26 -5.77 8.17 7.41
C GLY A 26 -5.34 7.64 6.04
N LEU A 27 -4.61 6.53 6.02
CA LEU A 27 -4.36 5.76 4.79
C LEU A 27 -5.68 5.48 4.05
N PRO A 28 -5.75 5.67 2.72
CA PRO A 28 -7.00 5.52 1.97
C PRO A 28 -7.37 4.04 1.79
N LEU A 29 -7.89 3.40 2.85
CA LEU A 29 -8.16 1.96 2.93
C LEU A 29 -9.04 1.45 1.78
N LYS A 30 -10.14 2.15 1.45
CA LYS A 30 -11.02 1.74 0.34
C LYS A 30 -10.31 1.72 -1.01
N ARG A 31 -9.39 2.67 -1.25
CA ARG A 31 -8.60 2.68 -2.50
C ARG A 31 -7.61 1.54 -2.50
N LEU A 32 -6.98 1.27 -1.36
CA LEU A 32 -6.07 0.14 -1.20
C LEU A 32 -6.78 -1.19 -1.46
N GLU A 33 -7.95 -1.43 -0.86
CA GLU A 33 -8.76 -2.63 -1.09
C GLU A 33 -9.11 -2.78 -2.57
N ALA A 34 -9.58 -1.70 -3.21
CA ALA A 34 -9.90 -1.72 -4.64
C ALA A 34 -8.67 -2.07 -5.50
N THR A 35 -7.51 -1.49 -5.19
CA THR A 35 -6.24 -1.83 -5.87
C THR A 35 -5.88 -3.30 -5.65
N LEU A 36 -5.91 -3.80 -4.41
CA LEU A 36 -5.56 -5.20 -4.13
C LEU A 36 -6.52 -6.19 -4.79
N ASN A 37 -7.82 -5.88 -4.85
CA ASN A 37 -8.80 -6.71 -5.54
C ASN A 37 -8.56 -6.74 -7.06
N GLN A 38 -8.21 -5.59 -7.66
CA GLN A 38 -7.83 -5.51 -9.07
C GLN A 38 -6.59 -6.39 -9.33
N GLU A 39 -5.59 -6.28 -8.46
CA GLU A 39 -4.34 -7.05 -8.61
C GLU A 39 -4.55 -8.55 -8.42
N ALA A 40 -5.42 -8.94 -7.49
CA ALA A 40 -5.83 -10.32 -7.31
C ALA A 40 -6.55 -10.87 -8.55
N ALA A 41 -7.42 -10.07 -9.18
CA ALA A 41 -8.09 -10.44 -10.43
C ALA A 41 -7.08 -10.63 -11.57
N ASP A 42 -5.98 -9.87 -11.58
CA ASP A 42 -4.88 -10.01 -12.53
C ASP A 42 -3.93 -11.18 -12.19
N GLY A 43 -4.23 -11.96 -11.14
CA GLY A 43 -3.47 -13.15 -10.75
C GLY A 43 -2.29 -12.88 -9.81
N TRP A 44 -2.20 -11.68 -9.23
CA TRP A 44 -1.20 -11.38 -8.23
C TRP A 44 -1.66 -11.82 -6.83
N GLN A 45 -0.72 -12.26 -6.00
CA GLN A 45 -0.96 -12.71 -4.64
C GLN A 45 -0.14 -11.85 -3.66
N LEU A 46 -0.74 -11.55 -2.51
CA LEU A 46 -0.05 -10.85 -1.44
C LEU A 46 1.02 -11.74 -0.80
N VAL A 47 2.28 -11.32 -0.88
CA VAL A 47 3.42 -12.04 -0.29
C VAL A 47 3.78 -11.46 1.07
N PHE A 48 3.90 -10.13 1.12
CA PHE A 48 4.32 -9.42 2.31
C PHE A 48 3.75 -8.01 2.32
N GLN A 49 3.38 -7.52 3.50
CA GLN A 49 2.94 -6.15 3.71
C GLN A 49 3.60 -5.60 4.96
N VAL A 50 4.11 -4.37 4.87
CA VAL A 50 4.60 -3.61 6.02
C VAL A 50 4.01 -2.21 6.00
N ILE A 51 3.63 -1.74 7.19
CA ILE A 51 3.21 -0.36 7.42
C ILE A 51 4.39 0.38 8.02
N GLU A 52 4.84 1.43 7.34
CA GLU A 52 5.83 2.36 7.84
C GLU A 52 5.16 3.61 8.38
N GLN A 53 5.42 3.93 9.65
CA GLN A 53 5.09 5.23 10.21
C GLN A 53 6.37 6.05 10.32
N LYS A 54 6.42 7.20 9.64
CA LYS A 54 7.56 8.12 9.71
C LYS A 54 7.11 9.47 10.27
N ARG A 55 7.81 9.95 11.28
CA ARG A 55 7.63 11.32 11.79
C ARG A 55 7.96 12.31 10.68
N PHE A 56 7.03 13.22 10.42
CA PHE A 56 7.13 14.29 9.44
C PHE A 56 7.01 15.64 10.15
N TRP A 57 8.07 16.47 10.13
CA TRP A 57 8.10 17.73 10.89
C TRP A 57 7.80 17.55 12.41
N LEU A 58 7.52 18.64 13.14
CA LEU A 58 7.40 18.60 14.61
C LEU A 58 6.15 17.85 15.11
N PHE A 59 5.04 17.89 14.39
CA PHE A 59 3.74 17.32 14.82
C PHE A 59 3.02 16.48 13.78
N TRP A 60 3.59 16.28 12.59
CA TRP A 60 2.96 15.46 11.56
C TRP A 60 3.60 14.07 11.53
N SER A 61 2.83 13.08 11.11
CA SER A 61 3.33 11.75 10.77
C SER A 61 2.81 11.44 9.39
N ARG A 62 3.63 10.75 8.60
CA ARG A 62 3.17 10.19 7.33
C ARG A 62 3.19 8.68 7.46
N GLU A 63 2.05 8.07 7.15
CA GLU A 63 1.95 6.62 7.02
C GLU A 63 2.17 6.21 5.57
N ALA A 64 2.89 5.12 5.38
CA ALA A 64 3.04 4.46 4.10
C ALA A 64 2.85 2.95 4.26
N ILE A 65 2.28 2.32 3.25
CA ILE A 65 2.19 0.86 3.17
C ILE A 65 3.05 0.41 2.00
N ILE A 66 3.98 -0.51 2.28
CA ILE A 66 4.75 -1.22 1.27
C ILE A 66 4.14 -2.61 1.16
N ILE A 67 3.69 -2.95 -0.04
CA ILE A 67 3.06 -4.24 -0.34
C ILE A 67 3.85 -4.93 -1.42
N THR A 68 4.31 -6.14 -1.14
CA THR A 68 4.95 -7.02 -2.10
C THR A 68 3.92 -8.03 -2.59
N LEU A 69 3.70 -8.02 -3.91
CA LEU A 69 2.87 -8.99 -4.60
C LEU A 69 3.76 -9.95 -5.41
N GLY A 70 3.33 -11.19 -5.50
CA GLY A 70 3.97 -12.26 -6.25
C GLY A 70 2.98 -12.87 -7.23
N ARG A 71 3.45 -13.30 -8.39
CA ARG A 71 2.65 -14.02 -9.38
C ARG A 71 3.46 -15.19 -9.92
N SER A 72 2.81 -16.33 -10.10
CA SER A 72 3.41 -17.43 -10.85
C SER A 72 3.01 -17.34 -12.31
N ARG A 73 3.96 -17.60 -13.21
CA ARG A 73 3.68 -17.83 -14.62
C ARG A 73 3.38 -19.32 -14.75
N GLY A 74 2.10 -19.63 -14.95
CA GLY A 74 1.67 -20.98 -15.32
C GLY A 74 2.34 -21.45 -16.60
#